data_AF-A0A534MX39-F1
#
_entry.id   AF-A0A534MX39-F1
#
_cell.length_a   1.000
_cell.length_b   1.000
_cell.length_c   1.000
_cell.angle_alpha   90.00
_cell.angle_beta   90.00
_cell.angle_gamma   90.00
#
_symmetry.space_group_name_H-M   'P 1'
#
loop_
_entity.id
_entity.type
_entity.pdbx_description
1 polymer ?
#
loop_
_entity_poly.entity_id
_entity_poly.type
_entity_poly.pdbx_seq_one_letter_code
_entity_poly.pdbx_strand_id
1 'polypeptide(L)'
;MSTIALPRTVRSTFPLLRDPALLVPLVGAGVLIYLAVLPLFMLLLGSFQVEVAPREFITSLKNYKEAYASQHTYSTFVNSLIFAGGASLLAFALGTILAWLVERTNTPLRVIFVPVAVVPLILPGVLEAIAWIFLLSPKFGYINVALTNLFGLQSPPFNV
;
A
#
# COMPACT_ATOMS: atom_id res chain seq x y z
N MET A 1 18.64 -20.48 -66.73
CA MET A 1 17.53 -20.20 -65.79
C MET A 1 17.50 -21.31 -64.76
N SER A 2 18.01 -21.07 -63.56
CA SER A 2 18.01 -22.05 -62.46
C SER A 2 17.55 -21.34 -61.19
N THR A 3 16.28 -21.54 -60.87
CA THR A 3 15.59 -20.97 -59.71
C THR A 3 16.12 -21.61 -58.43
N ILE A 4 16.88 -20.85 -57.65
CA ILE A 4 17.30 -21.28 -56.30
C ILE A 4 16.06 -21.22 -55.40
N ALA A 5 15.48 -22.39 -55.12
CA ALA A 5 14.42 -22.52 -54.13
C ALA A 5 15.04 -22.38 -52.72
N LEU A 6 14.75 -21.27 -52.03
CA LEU A 6 15.13 -21.09 -50.64
C LEU A 6 14.38 -22.10 -49.75
N PRO A 7 15.05 -22.71 -48.75
CA PRO A 7 14.39 -23.61 -47.82
C PRO A 7 13.37 -22.82 -46.98
N ARG A 8 12.12 -23.28 -47.00
CA ARG A 8 11.07 -22.78 -46.11
C ARG A 8 11.42 -23.18 -44.68
N THR A 9 11.84 -22.21 -43.87
CA THR A 9 12.01 -22.38 -42.43
C THR A 9 10.63 -22.67 -41.82
N VAL A 10 10.42 -23.93 -41.46
CA VAL A 10 9.26 -24.34 -40.65
C VAL A 10 9.43 -23.65 -39.30
N ARG A 11 8.61 -22.63 -39.03
CA ARG A 11 8.51 -22.01 -37.70
C ARG A 11 8.05 -23.08 -36.71
N SER A 12 8.95 -23.47 -35.82
CA SER A 12 8.61 -24.27 -34.63
C SER A 12 7.58 -23.50 -33.82
N THR A 13 6.43 -24.12 -33.58
CA THR A 13 5.28 -23.47 -32.96
C THR A 13 5.45 -23.26 -31.46
N PHE A 14 6.33 -23.96 -30.75
CA PHE A 14 6.66 -23.71 -29.33
C PHE A 14 8.04 -24.29 -28.91
N PRO A 15 9.18 -23.64 -29.23
CA PRO A 15 10.50 -24.08 -28.76
C PRO A 15 10.81 -23.70 -27.30
N LEU A 16 10.06 -22.76 -26.70
CA LEU A 16 10.34 -22.18 -25.38
C LEU A 16 10.44 -23.24 -24.25
N LEU A 17 9.50 -24.18 -24.17
CA LEU A 17 9.42 -25.12 -23.03
C LEU A 17 10.57 -26.13 -22.92
N ARG A 18 11.46 -26.20 -23.91
CA ARG A 18 12.63 -27.10 -23.91
C ARG A 18 13.94 -26.41 -23.50
N ASP A 19 13.95 -25.08 -23.41
CA ASP A 19 15.14 -24.36 -22.94
C ASP A 19 15.22 -24.41 -21.41
N PRO A 20 16.29 -24.96 -20.82
CA PRO A 20 16.46 -24.99 -19.36
C PRO A 20 16.52 -23.57 -18.77
N ALA A 21 16.86 -22.57 -19.58
CA ALA A 21 16.83 -21.15 -19.24
C ALA A 21 15.42 -20.64 -18.86
N LEU A 22 14.34 -21.30 -19.33
CA LEU A 22 12.97 -20.89 -19.00
C LEU A 22 12.40 -21.56 -17.75
N LEU A 23 13.09 -22.55 -17.19
CA LEU A 23 12.63 -23.22 -15.97
C LEU A 23 12.60 -22.26 -14.78
N VAL A 24 13.61 -21.40 -14.64
CA VAL A 24 13.71 -20.41 -13.55
C VAL A 24 12.54 -19.42 -13.57
N PRO A 25 12.24 -18.70 -14.66
CA PRO A 25 11.08 -17.80 -14.69
C PRO A 25 9.75 -18.54 -14.61
N LEU A 26 9.63 -19.76 -15.14
CA LEU A 26 8.40 -20.55 -15.06
C LEU A 26 8.11 -21.00 -13.62
N VAL A 27 9.13 -21.49 -12.92
CA VAL A 27 9.03 -21.84 -11.48
C VAL A 27 8.75 -20.59 -10.67
N GLY A 28 9.46 -19.48 -10.93
CA GLY A 28 9.22 -18.20 -10.27
C GLY A 28 7.78 -17.71 -10.47
N ALA A 29 7.26 -17.77 -11.70
CA ALA A 29 5.87 -17.44 -12.00
C ALA A 29 4.89 -18.39 -11.28
N GLY A 30 5.16 -19.69 -11.25
CA GLY A 30 4.35 -20.67 -10.53
C GLY A 30 4.29 -20.39 -9.02
N VAL A 31 5.43 -20.06 -8.41
CA VAL A 31 5.50 -19.66 -7.00
C VAL A 31 4.74 -18.37 -6.75
N LEU A 32 4.88 -17.35 -7.62
CA LEU A 32 4.13 -16.10 -7.51
C LEU A 32 2.62 -16.32 -7.64
N ILE A 33 2.19 -17.16 -8.59
CA ILE A 33 0.77 -17.53 -8.75
C ILE A 33 0.26 -18.23 -7.48
N TYR A 34 1.02 -19.19 -6.96
CA TYR A 34 0.64 -19.90 -5.74
C TYR A 34 0.56 -18.98 -4.52
N LEU A 35 1.50 -18.04 -4.36
CA LEU A 35 1.56 -17.17 -3.18
C LEU A 35 0.64 -15.95 -3.26
N ALA A 36 0.35 -15.44 -4.46
CA ALA A 36 -0.47 -14.22 -4.62
C ALA A 36 -1.86 -14.52 -5.20
N VAL A 37 -1.93 -15.28 -6.29
CA VAL A 37 -3.20 -15.50 -7.00
C VAL A 37 -4.08 -16.50 -6.27
N LEU A 38 -3.52 -17.57 -5.69
CA LEU A 38 -4.31 -18.57 -4.98
C LEU A 38 -5.02 -17.99 -3.74
N PRO A 39 -4.38 -17.21 -2.85
CA PRO A 39 -5.08 -16.58 -1.73
C PRO A 39 -6.16 -15.59 -2.17
N LEU A 40 -5.92 -14.82 -3.25
CA LEU A 40 -6.93 -13.92 -3.81
C LEU A 40 -8.13 -14.69 -4.37
N PHE A 41 -7.88 -15.83 -5.03
CA PHE A 41 -8.94 -16.71 -5.50
C PHE A 41 -9.71 -17.33 -4.34
N MET A 42 -9.03 -17.79 -3.29
CA MET A 42 -9.66 -18.31 -2.07
C MET A 42 -10.47 -17.23 -1.35
N LEU A 43 -9.98 -15.98 -1.30
CA LEU A 43 -10.70 -14.84 -0.74
C LEU A 43 -11.97 -14.54 -1.54
N LEU A 44 -11.90 -14.61 -2.88
CA LEU A 44 -13.05 -14.46 -3.75
C LEU A 44 -14.08 -15.57 -3.55
N LEU A 45 -13.66 -16.83 -3.39
CA LEU A 45 -14.60 -17.91 -3.07
C LEU A 45 -15.20 -17.73 -1.67
N GLY A 46 -14.37 -17.36 -0.70
CA GLY A 46 -14.74 -17.11 0.68
C GLY A 46 -15.74 -15.97 0.85
N SER A 47 -15.71 -14.95 -0.02
CA SER A 47 -16.69 -13.86 0.05
C SER A 47 -18.13 -14.31 -0.20
N PHE A 48 -18.32 -15.39 -0.97
CA PHE A 48 -19.63 -16.02 -1.16
C PHE A 48 -19.96 -17.08 -0.10
N GLN A 49 -19.00 -17.46 0.76
CA GLN A 49 -19.21 -18.48 1.78
C GLN A 49 -19.73 -17.84 3.07
N VAL A 50 -20.91 -18.25 3.51
CA VAL A 50 -21.50 -17.84 4.79
C VAL A 50 -21.37 -18.99 5.76
N GLU A 51 -20.72 -18.76 6.90
CA GLU A 51 -20.63 -19.74 7.98
C GLU A 51 -22.00 -19.84 8.67
N VAL A 52 -22.61 -21.03 8.63
CA VAL A 52 -23.92 -21.31 9.26
C VAL A 52 -23.78 -22.16 10.52
N ALA A 53 -22.71 -22.94 10.61
CA ALA A 53 -22.27 -23.70 11.77
C ALA A 53 -20.74 -23.86 11.70
N PRO A 54 -20.05 -24.29 12.77
CA PRO A 54 -18.60 -24.39 12.77
C PRO A 54 -18.09 -25.25 11.60
N ARG A 55 -17.31 -24.65 10.69
CA ARG A 55 -16.79 -25.27 9.46
C ARG A 55 -17.85 -25.68 8.42
N GLU A 56 -19.10 -25.24 8.57
CA GLU A 56 -20.15 -25.45 7.59
C GLU A 56 -20.45 -24.13 6.87
N PHE A 57 -20.21 -24.14 5.55
CA PHE A 57 -20.35 -22.97 4.71
C PHE A 57 -21.38 -23.23 3.61
N ILE A 58 -22.26 -22.25 3.41
CA ILE A 58 -23.17 -22.22 2.26
C ILE A 58 -22.77 -21.10 1.31
N THR A 59 -22.90 -21.34 0.01
CA THR A 59 -22.69 -20.29 -1.00
C THR A 59 -23.90 -19.37 -1.05
N SER A 60 -23.71 -18.08 -0.74
CA SER A 60 -24.77 -17.07 -0.68
C SER A 60 -24.23 -15.65 -0.88
N LEU A 61 -25.10 -14.75 -1.32
CA LEU A 61 -24.82 -13.31 -1.45
C LEU A 61 -25.08 -12.52 -0.16
N LYS A 62 -25.39 -13.20 0.94
CA LYS A 62 -25.74 -12.55 2.21
C LYS A 62 -24.63 -11.64 2.74
N ASN A 63 -23.36 -12.07 2.68
CA ASN A 63 -22.20 -11.26 3.09
C ASN A 63 -22.15 -9.91 2.35
N TYR A 64 -22.41 -9.91 1.04
CA TYR A 64 -22.44 -8.68 0.23
C TYR A 64 -23.61 -7.77 0.63
N LYS A 65 -24.80 -8.34 0.84
CA LYS A 65 -25.97 -7.57 1.29
C LYS A 65 -25.69 -6.90 2.64
N GLU A 66 -25.14 -7.64 3.60
CA GLU A 66 -24.81 -7.11 4.92
C GLU A 66 -23.70 -6.05 4.85
N ALA A 67 -22.65 -6.29 4.07
CA ALA A 67 -21.56 -5.33 3.88
C ALA A 67 -22.04 -4.00 3.27
N TYR A 68 -22.86 -4.05 2.21
CA TYR A 68 -23.31 -2.84 1.51
C TYR A 68 -24.58 -2.20 2.09
N ALA A 69 -25.34 -2.89 2.94
CA ALA A 69 -26.43 -2.29 3.71
C ALA A 69 -25.94 -1.58 4.98
N SER A 70 -24.72 -1.88 5.44
CA SER A 70 -24.15 -1.28 6.64
C SER A 70 -23.71 0.17 6.42
N GLN A 71 -24.25 1.09 7.22
CA GLN A 71 -23.82 2.50 7.24
C GLN A 71 -22.34 2.64 7.64
N HIS A 72 -21.82 1.71 8.44
CA HIS A 72 -20.42 1.72 8.89
C HIS A 72 -19.44 1.51 7.74
N THR A 73 -19.82 0.73 6.72
CA THR A 73 -19.01 0.53 5.52
C THR A 73 -18.77 1.84 4.79
N TYR A 74 -19.82 2.65 4.61
CA TYR A 74 -19.71 3.93 3.91
C TYR A 74 -18.96 4.98 4.74
N SER A 75 -19.17 5.05 6.06
CA SER A 75 -18.42 5.98 6.90
C SER A 75 -16.93 5.64 6.91
N THR A 76 -16.58 4.36 7.01
CA THR A 76 -15.18 3.89 6.95
C THR A 76 -14.56 4.13 5.56
N PHE A 77 -15.33 3.91 4.49
CA PHE A 77 -14.88 4.19 3.12
C PHE A 77 -14.57 5.68 2.91
N VAL A 78 -15.48 6.57 3.31
CA VAL A 78 -15.27 8.02 3.21
C VAL A 78 -14.08 8.47 4.07
N ASN A 79 -13.97 7.97 5.30
CA ASN A 79 -12.81 8.26 6.15
C ASN A 79 -11.49 7.80 5.49
N SER A 80 -11.48 6.64 4.84
CA SER A 80 -10.31 6.13 4.12
C SER A 80 -9.96 6.99 2.92
N LEU A 81 -10.95 7.47 2.16
CA LEU A 81 -10.73 8.39 1.04
C LEU A 81 -10.20 9.74 1.50
N ILE A 82 -10.79 10.32 2.55
CA ILE A 82 -10.32 11.59 3.12
C ILE A 82 -8.89 11.43 3.64
N PHE A 83 -8.62 10.33 4.35
CA PHE A 83 -7.29 10.04 4.88
C PHE A 83 -6.27 9.85 3.76
N ALA A 84 -6.52 8.96 2.80
CA ALA A 84 -5.58 8.68 1.70
C ALA A 84 -5.39 9.91 0.79
N GLY A 85 -6.48 10.62 0.48
CA GLY A 85 -6.43 11.86 -0.32
C GLY A 85 -5.66 12.98 0.41
N GLY A 86 -5.98 13.22 1.68
CA GLY A 86 -5.28 14.23 2.48
C GLY A 86 -3.80 13.90 2.68
N ALA A 87 -3.49 12.65 3.04
CA ALA A 87 -2.11 12.20 3.23
C ALA A 87 -1.30 12.27 1.92
N SER A 88 -1.86 11.84 0.79
CA SER A 88 -1.16 11.91 -0.50
C SER A 88 -0.93 13.35 -0.97
N LEU A 89 -1.90 14.24 -0.80
CA LEU A 89 -1.73 15.66 -1.13
C LEU A 89 -0.66 16.33 -0.25
N LEU A 90 -0.69 16.09 1.06
CA LEU A 90 0.31 16.61 1.99
C LEU A 90 1.71 16.05 1.67
N ALA A 91 1.82 14.74 1.46
CA ALA A 91 3.07 14.10 1.10
C ALA A 91 3.62 14.63 -0.24
N PHE A 92 2.75 14.80 -1.25
CA PHE A 92 3.15 15.36 -2.54
C PHE A 92 3.63 16.80 -2.41
N ALA A 93 2.90 17.65 -1.67
CA ALA A 93 3.28 19.04 -1.46
C ALA A 93 4.60 19.16 -0.71
N LEU A 94 4.74 18.48 0.45
CA LEU A 94 5.95 18.51 1.27
C LEU A 94 7.14 17.88 0.54
N GLY A 95 6.94 16.75 -0.13
CA GLY A 95 7.96 16.08 -0.92
C GLY A 95 8.45 16.93 -2.08
N THR A 96 7.55 17.61 -2.79
CA THR A 96 7.90 18.52 -3.89
C THR A 96 8.69 19.73 -3.39
N ILE A 97 8.26 20.36 -2.28
CA ILE A 97 8.97 21.48 -1.67
C ILE A 97 10.38 21.04 -1.24
N LEU A 98 10.49 19.89 -0.59
CA LEU A 98 11.76 19.36 -0.11
C LEU A 98 12.70 19.05 -1.29
N ALA A 99 12.20 18.40 -2.34
CA ALA A 99 12.96 18.11 -3.55
C ALA A 99 13.44 19.39 -4.23
N TRP A 100 12.58 20.40 -4.34
CA TRP A 100 12.95 21.70 -4.91
C TRP A 100 14.03 22.39 -4.07
N LEU A 101 13.92 22.39 -2.73
CA LEU A 101 14.93 22.98 -1.85
C LEU A 101 16.29 22.28 -1.92
N VAL A 102 16.33 20.97 -2.11
CA VAL A 102 17.58 20.21 -2.17
C VAL A 102 18.27 20.38 -3.53
N GLU A 103 17.49 20.40 -4.61
CA GLU A 103 18.03 20.39 -5.99
C GLU A 103 18.21 21.78 -6.61
N ARG A 104 17.37 22.76 -6.23
CA ARG A 104 17.31 24.07 -6.90
C ARG A 104 17.78 25.25 -6.05
N THR A 105 18.05 25.05 -4.77
CA THR A 105 18.53 26.13 -3.90
C THR A 105 19.81 25.74 -3.16
N ASN A 106 20.52 26.75 -2.63
CA ASN A 106 21.75 26.55 -1.86
C ASN A 106 21.43 26.18 -0.40
N THR A 107 20.57 25.19 -0.18
CA THR A 107 20.12 24.80 1.16
C THR A 107 21.28 24.20 1.97
N PRO A 108 21.60 24.72 3.17
CA PRO A 108 22.61 24.13 4.03
C PRO A 108 22.19 22.72 4.49
N LEU A 109 23.18 21.84 4.74
CA LEU A 109 22.98 20.46 5.20
C LEU A 109 22.12 19.58 4.28
N ARG A 110 22.01 19.88 2.97
CA ARG A 110 21.12 19.17 2.03
C ARG A 110 21.18 17.62 2.08
N VAL A 111 22.34 17.07 2.45
CA VAL A 111 22.60 15.62 2.56
C VAL A 111 21.73 14.92 3.62
N ILE A 112 21.19 15.64 4.62
CA ILE A 112 20.40 15.02 5.69
C ILE A 112 18.92 14.83 5.32
N PHE A 113 18.39 15.63 4.38
CA PHE A 113 16.96 15.61 4.07
C PHE A 113 16.50 14.29 3.44
N VAL A 114 17.33 13.71 2.57
CA VAL A 114 17.00 12.42 1.93
C VAL A 114 16.95 11.28 2.95
N PRO A 115 17.96 11.06 3.81
CA PRO A 115 17.87 10.08 4.89
C PRO A 115 16.67 10.28 5.81
N VAL A 116 16.40 11.52 6.25
CA VAL A 116 15.28 11.83 7.15
C VAL A 116 13.93 11.49 6.51
N ALA A 117 13.77 11.77 5.21
CA ALA A 117 12.55 11.41 4.47
C ALA A 117 12.33 9.90 4.35
N VAL A 118 13.39 9.09 4.46
CA VAL A 118 13.33 7.62 4.39
C VAL A 118 13.10 6.99 5.76
N VAL A 119 13.41 7.67 6.87
CA VAL A 119 13.25 7.12 8.24
C VAL A 119 11.87 6.49 8.48
N PRO A 120 10.73 7.14 8.14
CA PRO A 120 9.41 6.55 8.36
C PRO A 120 9.22 5.19 7.66
N LEU A 121 9.84 5.00 6.49
CA LEU A 121 9.74 3.75 5.72
C LEU A 121 10.45 2.56 6.40
N ILE A 122 11.38 2.84 7.32
CA ILE A 122 12.15 1.84 8.04
C ILE A 122 11.47 1.49 9.38
N LEU A 123 10.74 2.43 9.97
CA LEU A 123 10.10 2.23 11.25
C LEU A 123 8.88 1.29 11.10
N PRO A 124 8.67 0.35 12.05
CA PRO A 124 7.43 -0.40 12.10
C PRO A 124 6.25 0.56 12.28
N GLY A 125 5.17 0.40 11.50
CA GLY A 125 4.01 1.32 11.57
C GLY A 125 3.39 1.45 12.97
N VAL A 126 3.48 0.40 13.80
CA VAL A 126 3.03 0.45 15.20
C VAL A 126 3.87 1.44 16.02
N LEU A 127 5.18 1.50 15.78
CA LEU A 127 6.07 2.44 16.46
C LEU A 127 5.74 3.87 16.06
N GLU A 128 5.44 4.12 14.78
CA GLU A 128 5.01 5.43 14.30
C GLU A 128 3.72 5.89 14.98
N ALA A 129 2.73 4.99 15.06
CA ALA A 129 1.46 5.28 15.73
C ALA A 129 1.67 5.65 17.20
N ILE A 130 2.48 4.88 17.94
CA ILE A 130 2.78 5.15 19.35
C ILE A 130 3.51 6.50 19.50
N ALA A 131 4.47 6.80 18.63
CA ALA A 131 5.19 8.06 18.65
C ALA A 131 4.24 9.25 18.49
N TRP A 132 3.30 9.18 17.55
CA TRP A 132 2.28 10.21 17.36
C TRP A 132 1.31 10.32 18.54
N ILE A 133 0.85 9.20 19.09
CA ILE A 133 0.01 9.19 20.31
C ILE A 133 0.72 9.91 21.46
N PHE A 134 2.01 9.63 21.67
CA PHE A 134 2.78 10.28 22.74
C PHE A 134 3.00 11.77 22.47
N LEU A 135 3.34 12.15 21.24
CA LEU A 135 3.56 13.55 20.87
C LEU A 135 2.29 14.40 20.96
N LEU A 136 1.13 13.80 20.64
CA LEU A 136 -0.18 14.45 20.58
C LEU A 136 -1.04 14.17 21.82
N SER A 137 -0.48 13.53 22.85
CA SER A 137 -1.20 13.24 24.09
C SER A 137 -1.62 14.54 24.79
N PRO A 138 -2.86 14.68 25.25
CA PRO A 138 -3.29 15.86 26.01
C PRO A 138 -2.64 15.95 27.39
N LYS A 139 -2.07 14.87 27.93
CA LYS A 139 -1.48 14.84 29.28
C LYS A 139 -0.01 15.27 29.31
N PHE A 140 0.78 14.83 28.33
CA PHE A 140 2.23 15.02 28.32
C PHE A 140 2.81 15.25 26.91
N GLY A 141 1.97 15.41 25.89
CA GLY A 141 2.42 15.52 24.50
C GLY A 141 3.15 16.83 24.25
N TYR A 142 4.40 16.73 23.81
CA TYR A 142 5.26 17.89 23.57
C TYR A 142 4.68 18.84 22.51
N ILE A 143 3.97 18.32 21.50
CA ILE A 143 3.33 19.17 20.48
C ILE A 143 2.20 19.98 21.10
N ASN A 144 1.34 19.35 21.90
CA ASN A 144 0.27 20.05 22.60
C ASN A 144 0.82 21.14 23.53
N VAL A 145 1.84 20.82 24.33
CA VAL A 145 2.48 21.80 25.22
C VAL A 145 3.05 22.99 24.42
N ALA A 146 3.76 22.72 23.32
CA ALA A 146 4.33 23.76 22.48
C ALA A 146 3.24 24.67 21.88
N LEU A 147 2.16 24.09 21.34
CA LEU A 147 1.06 24.85 20.75
C LEU A 147 0.29 25.66 21.78
N THR A 148 -0.01 25.06 22.95
CA THR A 148 -0.69 25.75 24.03
C THR A 148 0.11 26.95 24.52
N ASN A 149 1.43 26.81 24.68
CA ASN A 149 2.29 27.92 25.11
C ASN A 149 2.44 29.00 24.03
N LEU A 150 2.58 28.60 22.76
CA LEU A 150 2.79 29.53 21.65
C LEU A 150 1.53 30.37 21.36
N PHE A 151 0.35 29.77 21.49
CA PHE A 151 -0.92 30.41 21.16
C PHE A 151 -1.77 30.80 22.38
N GLY A 152 -1.29 30.55 23.60
CA GLY A 152 -1.99 30.87 24.85
C GLY A 152 -3.31 30.09 25.02
N LEU A 153 -3.37 28.84 24.57
CA LEU A 153 -4.60 28.03 24.60
C LEU A 153 -4.94 27.60 26.03
N GLN A 154 -6.22 27.53 26.37
CA GLN A 154 -6.65 27.07 27.70
C GLN A 154 -6.66 25.53 27.81
N SER A 155 -6.64 24.82 26.69
CA SER A 155 -6.66 23.36 26.62
C SER A 155 -5.79 22.85 25.48
N PRO A 156 -5.30 21.59 25.56
CA PRO A 156 -4.59 20.94 24.47
C PRO A 156 -5.47 20.81 23.22
N PRO A 157 -4.97 21.18 22.02
CA PRO A 157 -5.76 21.10 20.79
C PRO A 157 -5.98 19.67 20.28
N PHE A 158 -5.10 18.71 20.64
CA PHE A 158 -5.21 17.31 20.23
C PHE A 158 -5.48 16.39 21.42
N ASN A 159 -6.28 15.35 21.19
CA ASN A 159 -6.74 14.40 22.20
C ASN A 159 -6.45 12.94 21.85
N VAL A 160 -5.35 12.71 21.11
CA VAL A 160 -4.90 11.38 20.69
C VAL A 160 -4.41 10.57 21.90
#